data_AF-A0A0L9U4I2-F1
#
_entry.id   AF-A0A0L9U4I2-F1
#
_cell.length_a   1.000
_cell.length_b   1.000
_cell.length_c   1.000
_cell.angle_alpha   90.00
_cell.angle_beta   90.00
_cell.angle_gamma   90.00
#
_symmetry.space_group_name_H-M   'P 1'
#
loop_
_entity.id
_entity.type
_entity.pdbx_description
1 polymer ?
#
loop_
_entity_poly.entity_id
_entity_poly.type
_entity_poly.pdbx_seq_one_letter_code
_entity_poly.pdbx_strand_id
1 'polypeptide(L)'
;MLPLPMAALVSLSITFKLDKSLEYMHAITGAALENCASGCPWPSMPIIGSLWAQKVRRWHNFIVVSGSRSVFRQNNESVAQLLRSCFTSFLGTLSVSTSKLTSECGVNGLLGSTITAPGAYPYVSPGFLFLRSCRNIHNVQYVNDIIVGLVTEYSNELAGRRSDAGSRHIKSNESSLSLAAQSAKEVATLGASLLCAAGGMLLVQELYKETIPTWLLSSRDVKKNNDSVASYILEGYAMAYLLILSGSIIWGVGTKLPPGTFSRRSRTIEVHLDFLAEVMEKKISVSCNPITWKTYVCCFVGFMVSLAPVWIQEVRVDTLKKLALGLSRWNEHEIALSLLHRGGLAAMGALAELVTVIESERMLPSSLSNLY
;
A
#
# COMPACT_ATOMS: atom_id res chain seq x y z
N MET A 1 -36.86 -26.08 1.49
CA MET A 1 -36.38 -26.94 2.59
C MET A 1 -35.00 -26.45 3.01
N LEU A 2 -34.87 -25.85 4.18
CA LEU A 2 -33.55 -25.48 4.73
C LEU A 2 -32.83 -26.77 5.16
N PRO A 3 -31.51 -26.92 4.92
CA PRO A 3 -30.74 -28.05 5.45
C PRO A 3 -30.94 -28.15 6.97
N LEU A 4 -31.07 -29.37 7.51
CA LEU A 4 -31.34 -29.60 8.94
C LEU A 4 -30.44 -28.79 9.90
N PRO A 5 -29.11 -28.66 9.66
CA PRO A 5 -28.23 -27.86 10.52
C PRO A 5 -28.60 -26.37 10.53
N MET A 6 -29.18 -25.87 9.43
CA MET A 6 -29.56 -24.48 9.25
C MET A 6 -30.88 -24.15 9.93
N ALA A 7 -31.86 -25.06 9.85
CA ALA A 7 -33.09 -24.94 10.60
C ALA A 7 -32.81 -24.97 12.12
N ALA A 8 -31.88 -25.84 12.55
CA ALA A 8 -31.43 -25.90 13.93
C ALA A 8 -30.72 -24.61 14.37
N LEU A 9 -29.80 -24.07 13.56
CA LEU A 9 -29.11 -22.82 13.86
C LEU A 9 -30.07 -21.62 13.92
N VAL A 10 -31.01 -21.50 12.98
CA VAL A 10 -32.02 -20.44 12.98
C VAL A 10 -32.93 -20.58 14.21
N SER A 11 -33.38 -21.79 14.51
CA SER A 11 -34.20 -22.07 15.70
C SER A 11 -33.45 -21.74 16.99
N LEU A 12 -32.18 -22.13 17.11
CA LEU A 12 -31.31 -21.79 18.24
C LEU A 12 -31.09 -20.29 18.36
N SER A 13 -30.84 -19.62 17.23
CA SER A 13 -30.69 -18.17 17.13
C SER A 13 -31.94 -17.44 17.60
N ILE A 14 -33.13 -18.00 17.40
CA ILE A 14 -34.40 -17.42 17.85
C ILE A 14 -34.69 -17.76 19.32
N THR A 15 -34.46 -19.00 19.74
CA THR A 15 -34.86 -19.51 21.07
C THR A 15 -33.87 -19.21 22.20
N PHE A 16 -32.59 -18.92 21.90
CA PHE A 16 -31.58 -18.66 22.93
C PHE A 16 -31.91 -17.43 23.80
N LYS A 17 -32.07 -17.57 25.11
CA LYS A 17 -32.39 -16.43 25.98
C LYS A 17 -31.14 -15.58 26.22
N LEU A 18 -31.16 -14.28 25.93
CA LEU A 18 -30.05 -13.39 26.27
C LEU A 18 -30.08 -13.10 27.77
N ASP A 19 -29.06 -13.59 28.48
CA ASP A 19 -28.80 -13.22 29.86
C ASP A 19 -27.71 -12.14 29.93
N LYS A 20 -27.83 -11.21 30.87
CA LYS A 20 -26.94 -10.05 31.01
C LYS A 20 -25.50 -10.46 31.37
N SER A 21 -25.36 -11.64 31.97
CA SER A 21 -24.08 -12.28 32.31
C SER A 21 -23.26 -12.71 31.08
N LEU A 22 -23.87 -12.80 29.88
CA LEU A 22 -23.25 -13.29 28.65
C LEU A 22 -23.00 -12.20 27.60
N GLU A 23 -23.14 -10.92 27.95
CA GLU A 23 -22.98 -9.78 27.02
C GLU A 23 -21.63 -9.80 26.27
N TYR A 24 -20.54 -10.21 26.94
CA TYR A 24 -19.22 -10.36 26.30
C TYR A 24 -19.19 -11.46 25.24
N MET A 25 -19.76 -12.63 25.55
CA MET A 25 -19.89 -13.74 24.61
C MET A 25 -20.77 -13.32 23.42
N HIS A 26 -21.83 -12.55 23.66
CA HIS A 26 -22.69 -12.01 22.60
C HIS A 26 -21.98 -10.99 21.71
N ALA A 27 -21.11 -10.16 22.27
CA ALA A 27 -20.30 -9.22 21.50
C ALA A 27 -19.35 -9.96 20.54
N ILE A 28 -18.72 -11.04 21.00
CA ILE A 28 -17.82 -11.87 20.20
C ILE A 28 -18.60 -12.69 19.16
N THR A 29 -19.64 -13.41 19.58
CA THR A 29 -20.45 -14.24 18.69
C THR A 29 -21.17 -13.40 17.64
N GLY A 30 -21.63 -12.19 17.99
CA GLY A 30 -22.20 -11.26 17.02
C GLY A 30 -21.20 -10.76 15.99
N ALA A 31 -20.01 -10.35 16.42
CA ALA A 31 -18.96 -9.98 15.50
C ALA A 31 -18.57 -11.16 14.57
N ALA A 32 -18.51 -12.39 15.10
CA ALA A 32 -18.23 -13.60 14.33
C ALA A 32 -19.35 -13.93 13.33
N LEU A 33 -20.62 -13.87 13.74
CA LEU A 33 -21.76 -14.12 12.85
C LEU A 33 -21.88 -13.06 11.76
N GLU A 34 -21.69 -11.78 12.10
CA GLU A 34 -21.64 -10.70 11.12
C GLU A 34 -20.47 -10.89 10.15
N ASN A 35 -19.30 -11.31 10.63
CA ASN A 35 -18.15 -11.68 9.79
C ASN A 35 -18.51 -12.80 8.81
N CYS A 36 -19.09 -13.90 9.29
CA CYS A 36 -19.47 -15.03 8.46
C CYS A 36 -20.61 -14.68 7.48
N ALA A 37 -21.63 -13.95 7.90
CA ALA A 37 -22.70 -13.45 7.05
C ALA A 37 -22.16 -12.53 5.94
N SER A 38 -21.10 -11.78 6.25
CA SER A 38 -20.49 -10.85 5.31
C SER A 38 -19.58 -11.55 4.28
N GLY A 39 -18.87 -12.63 4.64
CA GLY A 39 -17.88 -13.28 3.79
C GLY A 39 -18.30 -14.61 3.15
N CYS A 40 -19.44 -15.18 3.55
CA CYS A 40 -19.86 -16.50 3.08
C CYS A 40 -20.68 -16.39 1.79
N PRO A 41 -20.37 -17.17 0.73
CA PRO A 41 -21.14 -17.20 -0.51
C PRO A 41 -22.51 -17.87 -0.35
N TRP A 42 -22.79 -18.47 0.81
CA TRP A 42 -24.04 -19.19 1.07
C TRP A 42 -25.19 -18.20 1.32
N PRO A 43 -26.30 -18.27 0.55
CA PRO A 43 -27.43 -17.34 0.67
C PRO A 43 -28.05 -17.27 2.06
N SER A 44 -27.87 -18.31 2.85
CA SER A 44 -28.44 -18.46 4.18
C SER A 44 -27.64 -17.79 5.29
N MET A 45 -26.35 -17.53 5.09
CA MET A 45 -25.52 -16.89 6.12
C MET A 45 -25.89 -15.41 6.36
N PRO A 46 -26.22 -14.61 5.32
CA PRO A 46 -26.85 -13.31 5.50
C PRO A 46 -28.17 -13.35 6.30
N ILE A 47 -28.97 -14.41 6.14
CA ILE A 47 -30.23 -14.60 6.87
C ILE A 47 -29.98 -14.89 8.35
N ILE A 48 -29.02 -15.78 8.66
CA ILE A 48 -28.64 -16.03 10.06
C ILE A 48 -28.04 -14.76 10.69
N GLY A 49 -27.17 -14.07 9.96
CA GLY A 49 -26.56 -12.82 10.41
C GLY A 49 -27.60 -11.74 10.71
N SER A 50 -28.60 -11.58 9.84
CA SER A 50 -29.67 -10.61 10.06
C SER A 50 -30.47 -10.97 11.31
N LEU A 51 -30.96 -12.22 11.43
CA LEU A 51 -31.69 -12.70 12.61
C LEU A 51 -30.92 -12.52 13.92
N TRP A 52 -29.61 -12.72 13.89
CA TRP A 52 -28.75 -12.48 15.06
C TRP A 52 -28.62 -10.99 15.38
N ALA A 53 -28.40 -10.14 14.38
CA ALA A 53 -28.40 -8.69 14.57
C ALA A 53 -29.74 -8.19 15.10
N GLN A 54 -30.85 -8.85 14.69
CA GLN A 54 -32.19 -8.55 15.20
C GLN A 54 -32.28 -8.72 16.71
N LYS A 55 -31.68 -9.81 17.18
CA LYS A 55 -31.76 -10.28 18.54
C LYS A 55 -30.84 -9.52 19.50
N VAL A 56 -29.62 -9.16 19.08
CA VAL A 56 -28.63 -8.48 19.95
C VAL A 56 -28.83 -6.95 19.97
N ARG A 57 -29.93 -6.43 19.39
CA ARG A 57 -30.22 -4.98 19.28
C ARG A 57 -29.07 -4.18 18.62
N ARG A 58 -28.25 -4.81 17.77
CA ARG A 58 -27.12 -4.20 17.02
C ARG A 58 -27.46 -3.93 15.56
N TRP A 59 -28.73 -3.62 15.28
CA TRP A 59 -29.25 -3.44 13.92
C TRP A 59 -28.53 -2.36 13.12
N HIS A 60 -28.09 -1.27 13.76
CA HIS A 60 -27.52 -0.14 13.06
C HIS A 60 -26.26 -0.52 12.26
N ASN A 61 -25.26 -1.12 12.88
CA ASN A 61 -24.02 -1.51 12.21
C ASN A 61 -24.28 -2.56 11.12
N PHE A 62 -25.16 -3.52 11.39
CA PHE A 62 -25.53 -4.53 10.42
C PHE A 62 -26.20 -3.92 9.18
N ILE A 63 -27.14 -2.98 9.36
CA ILE A 63 -27.83 -2.28 8.27
C ILE A 63 -26.86 -1.39 7.50
N VAL A 64 -26.03 -0.60 8.18
CA VAL A 64 -25.05 0.29 7.53
C VAL A 64 -24.08 -0.52 6.69
N VAL A 65 -23.46 -1.58 7.25
CA VAL A 65 -22.52 -2.42 6.50
C VAL A 65 -23.23 -3.14 5.35
N SER A 66 -24.39 -3.75 5.60
CA SER A 66 -25.12 -4.50 4.56
C SER A 66 -25.61 -3.59 3.43
N GLY A 67 -26.14 -2.40 3.76
CA GLY A 67 -26.60 -1.41 2.79
C GLY A 67 -25.46 -0.76 2.02
N SER A 68 -24.32 -0.49 2.68
CA SER A 68 -23.17 0.13 2.01
C SER A 68 -22.59 -0.73 0.87
N ARG A 69 -22.75 -2.06 0.95
CA ARG A 69 -22.25 -2.99 -0.06
C ARG A 69 -22.88 -2.78 -1.43
N SER A 70 -24.17 -2.45 -1.50
CA SER A 70 -24.81 -2.16 -2.79
C SER A 70 -24.30 -0.85 -3.37
N VAL A 71 -24.09 0.16 -2.52
CA VAL A 71 -23.57 1.48 -2.91
C VAL A 71 -22.15 1.37 -3.44
N PHE A 72 -21.24 0.72 -2.72
CA PHE A 72 -19.85 0.55 -3.15
C PHE A 72 -19.70 -0.36 -4.38
N ARG A 73 -20.67 -1.25 -4.62
CA ARG A 73 -20.69 -2.08 -5.82
C ARG A 73 -21.06 -1.29 -7.08
N GLN A 74 -21.85 -0.22 -6.95
CA GLN A 74 -22.39 0.54 -8.07
C GLN A 74 -21.72 1.90 -8.28
N ASN A 75 -21.20 2.53 -7.22
CA ASN A 75 -20.71 3.89 -7.26
C ASN A 75 -19.21 3.98 -6.92
N ASN A 76 -18.40 4.25 -7.94
CA ASN A 76 -16.97 4.43 -7.85
C ASN A 76 -16.58 5.63 -6.96
N GLU A 77 -17.31 6.74 -7.02
CA GLU A 77 -17.03 7.92 -6.18
C GLU A 77 -17.22 7.63 -4.69
N SER A 78 -18.18 6.76 -4.34
CA SER A 78 -18.37 6.33 -2.96
C SER A 78 -17.19 5.49 -2.45
N VAL A 79 -16.58 4.69 -3.33
CA VAL A 79 -15.34 3.95 -3.03
C VAL A 79 -14.17 4.91 -2.86
N ALA A 80 -14.03 5.92 -3.74
CA ALA A 80 -13.01 6.95 -3.62
C ALA A 80 -13.10 7.69 -2.28
N GLN A 81 -14.32 8.09 -1.90
CA GLN A 81 -14.57 8.80 -0.65
C GLN A 81 -14.34 7.92 0.59
N LEU A 82 -14.67 6.63 0.51
CA LEU A 82 -14.37 5.68 1.58
C LEU A 82 -12.87 5.52 1.78
N LEU A 83 -12.10 5.38 0.69
CA LEU A 83 -10.64 5.30 0.74
C LEU A 83 -10.05 6.60 1.32
N ARG A 84 -10.49 7.78 0.87
CA ARG A 84 -10.11 9.08 1.46
C ARG A 84 -10.39 9.14 2.96
N SER A 85 -11.55 8.63 3.38
CA SER A 85 -11.92 8.56 4.79
C SER A 85 -10.99 7.64 5.57
N CYS A 86 -10.55 6.51 4.99
CA CYS A 86 -9.56 5.62 5.60
C CYS A 86 -8.22 6.33 5.81
N PHE A 87 -7.72 7.06 4.80
CA PHE A 87 -6.47 7.82 4.90
C PHE A 87 -6.58 8.94 5.95
N THR A 88 -7.69 9.68 5.94
CA THR A 88 -7.94 10.77 6.91
C THR A 88 -8.04 10.24 8.34
N SER A 89 -8.77 9.15 8.58
CA SER A 89 -8.89 8.56 9.92
C SER A 89 -7.60 7.92 10.42
N PHE A 90 -6.79 7.34 9.52
CA PHE A 90 -5.52 6.72 9.90
C PHE A 90 -4.40 7.74 10.17
N LEU A 91 -4.31 8.81 9.37
CA LEU A 91 -3.26 9.84 9.51
C LEU A 91 -3.67 10.97 10.45
N GLY A 92 -4.94 11.01 10.85
CA GLY A 92 -5.54 12.10 11.61
C GLY A 92 -5.98 13.24 10.70
N THR A 93 -6.92 14.07 11.17
CA THR A 93 -7.42 15.21 10.39
C THR A 93 -6.27 16.16 10.06
N LEU A 94 -5.97 16.25 8.77
CA LEU A 94 -5.20 17.34 8.20
C LEU A 94 -5.97 18.69 8.29
N SER A 95 -7.21 18.75 8.78
CA SER A 95 -7.89 20.03 9.05
C SER A 95 -7.47 20.65 10.39
N VAL A 96 -7.08 21.92 10.31
CA VAL A 96 -6.73 22.81 11.43
C VAL A 96 -7.96 23.09 12.30
N SER A 97 -7.75 23.05 13.62
CA SER A 97 -8.49 23.72 14.70
C SER A 97 -9.43 22.89 15.58
N THR A 98 -9.09 22.98 16.87
CA THR A 98 -9.93 22.91 18.07
C THR A 98 -10.44 21.55 18.55
N SER A 99 -10.15 21.33 19.84
CA SER A 99 -10.69 20.34 20.78
C SER A 99 -9.83 19.10 21.00
N LYS A 100 -9.57 18.85 22.29
CA LYS A 100 -8.88 17.69 22.87
C LYS A 100 -9.47 16.37 22.33
N LEU A 101 -8.86 15.80 21.29
CA LEU A 101 -9.05 14.39 20.92
C LEU A 101 -7.82 13.84 20.18
N THR A 102 -6.64 13.99 20.77
CA THR A 102 -5.37 13.47 20.24
C THR A 102 -5.19 11.96 20.48
N SER A 103 -6.24 11.18 20.74
CA SER A 103 -6.11 9.78 21.18
C SER A 103 -6.52 8.71 20.17
N GLU A 104 -6.99 9.05 18.97
CA GLU A 104 -7.58 8.06 18.05
C GLU A 104 -7.04 8.14 16.60
N CYS A 105 -5.75 8.41 16.42
CA CYS A 105 -5.06 8.30 15.13
C CYS A 105 -4.48 6.88 14.93
N GLY A 106 -4.12 6.51 13.70
CA GLY A 106 -3.55 5.20 13.38
C GLY A 106 -4.61 4.10 13.27
N VAL A 107 -4.25 2.88 13.70
CA VAL A 107 -5.13 1.71 13.57
C VAL A 107 -6.44 1.90 14.35
N ASN A 108 -6.39 2.58 15.49
CA ASN A 108 -7.58 2.86 16.31
C ASN A 108 -8.54 3.82 15.60
N GLY A 109 -8.04 4.83 14.88
CA GLY A 109 -8.88 5.70 14.06
C GLY A 109 -9.48 4.98 12.85
N LEU A 110 -8.70 4.08 12.24
CA LEU A 110 -9.11 3.31 11.07
C LEU A 110 -10.15 2.23 11.40
N LEU A 111 -9.97 1.47 12.48
CA LEU A 111 -10.77 0.29 12.85
C LEU A 111 -11.72 0.54 14.05
N GLY A 112 -11.64 1.71 14.68
CA GLY A 112 -12.38 2.05 15.88
C GLY A 112 -11.82 1.39 17.15
N SER A 113 -12.09 1.98 18.31
CA SER A 113 -11.74 1.48 19.64
C SER A 113 -12.74 0.42 20.14
N THR A 114 -13.00 -0.63 19.35
CA THR A 114 -14.15 -1.53 19.56
C THR A 114 -13.94 -2.68 20.56
N ILE A 115 -12.81 -2.75 21.27
CA ILE A 115 -12.55 -3.90 22.17
C ILE A 115 -12.91 -3.62 23.65
N THR A 116 -13.04 -2.37 24.12
CA THR A 116 -13.01 -2.13 25.59
C THR A 116 -14.08 -1.21 26.21
N ALA A 117 -14.91 -0.48 25.46
CA ALA A 117 -15.86 0.46 26.07
C ALA A 117 -17.35 0.04 25.87
N PRO A 118 -18.05 -0.39 26.94
CA PRO A 118 -19.49 -0.57 26.91
C PRO A 118 -20.19 0.81 26.88
N GLY A 119 -21.07 1.05 25.90
CA GLY A 119 -22.11 2.09 26.03
C GLY A 119 -22.17 3.19 24.96
N ALA A 120 -21.22 3.31 24.04
CA ALA A 120 -21.30 4.27 22.93
C ALA A 120 -21.66 3.57 21.61
N TYR A 121 -22.87 3.81 21.08
CA TYR A 121 -23.29 3.44 19.72
C TYR A 121 -23.21 4.67 18.80
N PRO A 122 -23.09 4.58 17.45
CA PRO A 122 -22.47 3.57 16.61
C PRO A 122 -21.69 4.23 15.44
N TYR A 123 -20.49 4.78 15.65
CA TYR A 123 -19.68 5.23 14.50
C TYR A 123 -19.00 4.01 13.88
N VAL A 124 -19.41 3.62 12.67
CA VAL A 124 -18.69 2.59 11.92
C VAL A 124 -17.44 3.22 11.35
N SER A 125 -16.27 2.81 11.83
CA SER A 125 -15.01 3.35 11.34
C SER A 125 -14.80 3.04 9.86
N PRO A 126 -14.19 3.94 9.07
CA PRO A 126 -14.10 3.80 7.62
C PRO A 126 -13.29 2.57 7.20
N GLY A 127 -12.23 2.24 7.93
CA GLY A 127 -11.43 1.04 7.65
C GLY A 127 -12.18 -0.26 7.93
N PHE A 128 -12.99 -0.29 8.99
CA PHE A 128 -13.87 -1.43 9.24
C PHE A 128 -14.87 -1.59 8.10
N LEU A 129 -15.52 -0.50 7.69
CA LEU A 129 -16.48 -0.50 6.58
C LEU A 129 -15.82 -0.96 5.27
N PHE A 130 -14.61 -0.47 4.98
CA PHE A 130 -13.83 -0.86 3.82
C PHE A 130 -13.52 -2.36 3.82
N LEU A 131 -12.94 -2.90 4.90
CA LEU A 131 -12.59 -4.33 4.98
C LEU A 131 -13.81 -5.24 4.80
N ARG A 132 -15.00 -4.78 5.18
CA ARG A 132 -16.25 -5.53 4.99
C ARG A 132 -16.84 -5.43 3.59
N SER A 133 -16.49 -4.40 2.83
CA SER A 133 -17.10 -4.11 1.53
C SER A 133 -16.13 -4.24 0.35
N CYS A 134 -14.82 -4.25 0.58
CA CYS A 134 -13.80 -4.18 -0.45
C CYS A 134 -13.86 -5.33 -1.48
N ARG A 135 -14.24 -6.53 -1.05
CA ARG A 135 -14.39 -7.70 -1.94
C ARG A 135 -15.60 -7.61 -2.90
N ASN A 136 -16.53 -6.69 -2.65
CA ASN A 136 -17.71 -6.48 -3.48
C ASN A 136 -17.53 -5.32 -4.48
N ILE A 137 -16.37 -4.66 -4.45
CA ILE A 137 -16.05 -3.59 -5.39
C ILE A 137 -15.72 -4.25 -6.74
N HIS A 138 -16.51 -3.94 -7.76
CA HIS A 138 -16.36 -4.54 -9.09
C HIS A 138 -15.21 -3.94 -9.89
N ASN A 139 -15.05 -2.60 -9.84
CA ASN A 139 -13.99 -1.92 -10.56
C ASN A 139 -12.71 -1.92 -9.73
N VAL A 140 -12.03 -3.06 -9.73
CA VAL A 140 -10.84 -3.25 -8.92
C VAL A 140 -9.67 -2.41 -9.47
N GLN A 141 -9.54 -2.24 -10.79
CA GLN A 141 -8.50 -1.40 -11.40
C GLN A 141 -8.59 0.06 -10.92
N TYR A 142 -9.80 0.61 -10.86
CA TYR A 142 -10.02 1.96 -10.33
C TYR A 142 -9.57 2.13 -8.87
N VAL A 143 -9.58 1.06 -8.06
CA VAL A 143 -9.04 1.10 -6.69
C VAL A 143 -7.52 1.33 -6.69
N ASN A 144 -6.77 0.74 -7.64
CA ASN A 144 -5.34 1.01 -7.77
C ASN A 144 -5.08 2.49 -8.05
N ASP A 145 -5.80 3.07 -9.02
CA ASP A 145 -5.63 4.48 -9.39
C ASP A 145 -5.91 5.42 -8.23
N ILE A 146 -6.99 5.17 -7.47
CA ILE A 146 -7.30 5.94 -6.28
C ILE A 146 -6.21 5.79 -5.23
N ILE A 147 -5.77 4.57 -4.91
CA ILE A 147 -4.78 4.35 -3.86
C ILE A 147 -3.45 5.01 -4.23
N VAL A 148 -3.00 4.89 -5.48
CA VAL A 148 -1.80 5.57 -5.97
C VAL A 148 -1.96 7.09 -5.90
N GLY A 149 -3.14 7.62 -6.27
CA GLY A 149 -3.49 9.03 -6.12
C GLY A 149 -3.39 9.51 -4.67
N LEU A 150 -4.05 8.81 -3.74
CA LEU A 150 -4.07 9.15 -2.32
C LEU A 150 -2.69 9.03 -1.68
N VAL A 151 -1.91 7.99 -2.01
CA VAL A 151 -0.54 7.84 -1.49
C VAL A 151 0.31 9.04 -1.90
N THR A 152 0.20 9.48 -3.15
CA THR A 152 0.91 10.67 -3.65
C THR A 152 0.42 11.96 -2.99
N GLU A 153 -0.89 12.13 -2.88
CA GLU A 153 -1.52 13.33 -2.32
C GLU A 153 -1.13 13.53 -0.86
N TYR A 154 -1.34 12.50 -0.02
CA TYR A 154 -1.04 12.57 1.41
C TYR A 154 0.46 12.61 1.69
N SER A 155 1.31 11.94 0.90
CA SER A 155 2.78 12.08 1.05
C SER A 155 3.25 13.52 0.81
N ASN A 156 2.67 14.19 -0.19
CA ASN A 156 3.01 15.57 -0.54
C ASN A 156 2.46 16.57 0.48
N GLU A 157 1.23 16.38 0.98
CA GLU A 157 0.65 17.28 1.98
C GLU A 157 1.43 17.21 3.32
N LEU A 158 1.83 16.01 3.73
CA LEU A 158 2.64 15.80 4.93
C LEU A 158 4.05 16.38 4.79
N ALA A 159 4.60 16.41 3.56
CA ALA A 159 5.86 17.08 3.25
C ALA A 159 5.78 18.60 3.44
N GLY A 160 4.75 19.23 2.87
CA GLY A 160 4.56 20.70 2.92
C GLY A 160 4.35 21.21 4.35
N ARG A 161 3.48 20.54 5.11
CA ARG A 161 3.13 20.96 6.47
C ARG A 161 4.31 20.96 7.45
N ARG A 162 5.27 20.04 7.24
CA ARG A 162 6.48 19.92 8.06
C ARG A 162 7.63 20.80 7.56
N SER A 163 7.54 21.31 6.34
CA SER A 163 8.41 22.37 5.82
C SER A 163 8.01 23.74 6.39
N ASP A 164 6.72 24.05 6.44
CA ASP A 164 6.21 25.37 6.90
C ASP A 164 6.35 25.58 8.42
N ALA A 165 6.27 24.50 9.21
CA ALA A 165 6.52 24.55 10.65
C ALA A 165 7.99 24.84 11.01
N GLY A 166 8.90 24.82 10.04
CA GLY A 166 10.35 24.94 10.20
C GLY A 166 10.95 26.34 10.03
N SER A 167 10.16 27.41 9.99
CA SER A 167 10.72 28.77 9.98
C SER A 167 11.07 29.25 11.39
N ARG A 168 12.32 28.97 11.83
CA ARG A 168 13.23 29.91 12.54
C ARG A 168 14.51 29.35 13.19
N HIS A 169 14.94 28.10 12.98
CA HIS A 169 16.29 27.71 13.44
C HIS A 169 16.98 26.66 12.56
N ILE A 170 18.15 27.04 12.03
CA ILE A 170 18.95 26.36 10.99
C ILE A 170 19.72 25.14 11.56
N LYS A 171 19.05 24.17 12.19
CA LYS A 171 19.73 22.96 12.68
C LYS A 171 18.93 21.65 12.58
N SER A 172 17.84 21.59 11.82
CA SER A 172 16.84 20.49 11.88
C SER A 172 16.47 19.83 10.54
N ASN A 173 17.30 19.89 9.50
CA ASN A 173 16.92 19.43 8.15
C ASN A 173 16.90 17.89 7.99
N GLU A 174 17.78 17.16 8.68
CA GLU A 174 17.77 15.68 8.65
C GLU A 174 16.65 15.09 9.53
N SER A 175 16.37 15.73 10.68
CA SER A 175 15.28 15.32 11.57
C SER A 175 13.90 15.54 10.94
N SER A 176 13.73 16.57 10.12
CA SER A 176 12.47 16.83 9.41
C SER A 176 12.27 15.87 8.23
N LEU A 177 13.32 15.56 7.47
CA LEU A 177 13.26 14.63 6.34
C LEU A 177 13.01 13.19 6.79
N SER A 178 13.69 12.72 7.83
CA SER A 178 13.47 11.38 8.41
C SER A 178 12.05 11.21 8.94
N LEU A 179 11.51 12.22 9.62
CA LEU A 179 10.12 12.22 10.07
C LEU A 179 9.14 12.20 8.89
N ALA A 180 9.41 12.98 7.83
CA ALA A 180 8.60 13.00 6.62
C ALA A 180 8.65 11.65 5.86
N ALA A 181 9.82 11.02 5.79
CA ALA A 181 9.98 9.69 5.22
C ALA A 181 9.20 8.63 6.03
N GLN A 182 9.24 8.72 7.37
CA GLN A 182 8.43 7.84 8.22
C GLN A 182 6.92 8.03 7.97
N SER A 183 6.46 9.26 7.76
CA SER A 183 5.04 9.48 7.42
C SER A 183 4.69 9.01 6.02
N ALA A 184 5.57 9.19 5.03
CA ALA A 184 5.39 8.64 3.69
C ALA A 184 5.34 7.10 3.70
N LYS A 185 6.14 6.48 4.58
CA LYS A 185 6.09 5.04 4.85
C LYS A 185 4.73 4.65 5.43
N GLU A 186 4.22 5.36 6.44
CA GLU A 186 2.90 5.09 7.03
C GLU A 186 1.76 5.20 6.00
N VAL A 187 1.76 6.26 5.19
CA VAL A 187 0.83 6.46 4.06
C VAL A 187 0.89 5.27 3.09
N ALA A 188 2.10 4.87 2.69
CA ALA A 188 2.30 3.74 1.79
C ALA A 188 1.91 2.39 2.43
N THR A 189 2.12 2.21 3.74
CA THR A 189 1.69 1.01 4.47
C THR A 189 0.18 0.84 4.47
N LEU A 190 -0.56 1.95 4.68
CA LEU A 190 -2.00 1.94 4.61
C LEU A 190 -2.48 1.61 3.19
N GLY A 191 -1.92 2.30 2.19
CA GLY A 191 -2.24 2.05 0.78
C GLY A 191 -2.03 0.59 0.38
N ALA A 192 -0.87 0.01 0.72
CA ALA A 192 -0.56 -1.39 0.45
C ALA A 192 -1.54 -2.34 1.12
N SER A 193 -1.88 -2.08 2.38
CA SER A 193 -2.80 -2.91 3.15
C SER A 193 -4.22 -2.91 2.59
N LEU A 194 -4.74 -1.72 2.24
CA LEU A 194 -6.07 -1.57 1.65
C LEU A 194 -6.14 -2.20 0.25
N LEU A 195 -5.11 -2.00 -0.57
CA LEU A 195 -4.99 -2.58 -1.91
C LEU A 195 -4.97 -4.11 -1.84
N CYS A 196 -4.14 -4.68 -0.98
CA CYS A 196 -4.06 -6.13 -0.78
C CYS A 196 -5.38 -6.70 -0.24
N ALA A 197 -6.09 -5.97 0.63
CA ALA A 197 -7.39 -6.40 1.16
C ALA A 197 -8.51 -6.38 0.11
N ALA A 198 -8.47 -5.46 -0.87
CA ALA A 198 -9.51 -5.32 -1.88
C ALA A 198 -9.45 -6.40 -2.97
N GLY A 199 -8.30 -6.58 -3.61
CA GLY A 199 -8.17 -7.43 -4.80
C GLY A 199 -6.97 -8.37 -4.79
N GLY A 200 -6.20 -8.39 -3.70
CA GLY A 200 -5.11 -9.33 -3.49
C GLY A 200 -4.12 -9.38 -4.64
N MET A 201 -3.89 -10.58 -5.17
CA MET A 201 -2.88 -10.82 -6.21
C MET A 201 -3.16 -10.10 -7.53
N LEU A 202 -4.42 -10.04 -7.98
CA LEU A 202 -4.74 -9.45 -9.28
C LEU A 202 -4.44 -7.95 -9.28
N LEU A 203 -4.80 -7.25 -8.20
CA LEU A 203 -4.49 -5.83 -8.07
C LEU A 203 -3.00 -5.56 -7.99
N VAL A 204 -2.26 -6.37 -7.23
CA VAL A 204 -0.81 -6.19 -7.12
C VAL A 204 -0.13 -6.47 -8.45
N GLN A 205 -0.61 -7.45 -9.24
CA GLN A 205 -0.08 -7.65 -10.58
C GLN A 205 -0.33 -6.45 -11.51
N GLU A 206 -1.55 -5.92 -11.49
CA GLU A 206 -1.90 -4.71 -12.24
C GLU A 206 -1.08 -3.49 -11.79
N LEU A 207 -0.87 -3.35 -10.48
CA LEU A 207 -0.11 -2.26 -9.89
C LEU A 207 1.32 -2.22 -10.47
N TYR A 208 1.98 -3.38 -10.52
CA TYR A 208 3.34 -3.52 -11.06
C TYR A 208 3.41 -3.32 -12.58
N LYS A 209 2.44 -3.86 -13.33
CA LYS A 209 2.52 -3.93 -14.80
C LYS A 209 1.96 -2.70 -15.49
N GLU A 210 0.91 -2.13 -14.94
CA GLU A 210 0.13 -1.08 -15.60
C GLU A 210 0.09 0.18 -14.75
N THR A 211 -0.48 0.14 -13.54
CA THR A 211 -0.78 1.36 -12.77
C THR A 211 0.48 2.21 -12.49
N ILE A 212 1.55 1.60 -11.97
CA ILE A 212 2.79 2.36 -11.65
C ILE A 212 3.52 2.82 -12.91
N PRO A 213 3.74 1.97 -13.94
CA PRO A 213 4.28 2.42 -15.22
C PRO A 213 3.47 3.56 -15.83
N THR A 214 2.14 3.45 -15.92
CA THR A 214 1.27 4.51 -16.43
C THR A 214 1.37 5.78 -15.58
N TRP A 215 1.43 5.65 -14.25
CA TRP A 215 1.62 6.78 -13.36
C TRP A 215 2.93 7.54 -13.63
N LEU A 216 4.04 6.82 -13.80
CA LEU A 216 5.35 7.40 -14.14
C LEU A 216 5.33 8.06 -15.53
N LEU A 217 4.66 7.44 -16.49
CA LEU A 217 4.54 7.96 -17.86
C LEU A 217 3.53 9.11 -17.99
N SER A 218 2.63 9.28 -17.04
CA SER A 218 1.61 10.34 -17.11
C SER A 218 2.20 11.71 -16.70
N SER A 219 1.94 12.74 -17.51
CA SER A 219 2.16 14.13 -17.07
C SER A 219 1.11 14.48 -16.04
N ARG A 220 1.50 14.56 -14.77
CA ARG A 220 0.62 15.06 -13.72
C ARG A 220 0.69 16.58 -13.71
N ASP A 221 -0.19 17.23 -14.49
CA ASP A 221 -0.45 18.68 -14.44
C ASP A 221 -1.23 19.08 -13.18
N VAL A 222 -0.93 18.45 -12.04
CA VAL A 222 -1.48 18.90 -10.77
C VAL A 222 -0.69 20.14 -10.41
N LYS A 223 -1.34 21.31 -10.43
CA LYS A 223 -0.86 22.54 -9.79
C LYS A 223 -0.49 22.19 -8.34
N LYS A 224 0.75 21.79 -8.11
CA LYS A 224 1.28 21.52 -6.78
C LYS A 224 1.46 22.88 -6.13
N ASN A 225 0.65 23.17 -5.12
CA ASN A 225 0.83 24.36 -4.29
C ASN A 225 2.20 24.37 -3.56
N ASN A 226 2.94 23.25 -3.59
CA ASN A 226 4.24 23.08 -2.94
C ASN A 226 5.23 22.36 -3.88
N ASP A 227 5.88 23.11 -4.76
CA ASP A 227 7.02 22.64 -5.58
C ASP A 227 8.30 22.51 -4.75
N SER A 228 8.24 21.76 -3.64
CA SER A 228 9.43 21.51 -2.83
C SER A 228 10.14 20.24 -3.32
N VAL A 229 11.48 20.25 -3.34
CA VAL A 229 12.30 19.06 -3.65
C VAL A 229 11.92 17.87 -2.75
N ALA A 230 11.60 18.13 -1.48
CA ALA A 230 11.15 17.12 -0.53
C ALA A 230 9.87 16.41 -0.97
N SER A 231 8.93 17.11 -1.62
CA SER A 231 7.70 16.50 -2.14
C SER A 231 8.00 15.44 -3.21
N TYR A 232 8.88 15.76 -4.17
CA TYR A 232 9.26 14.82 -5.23
C TYR A 232 10.00 13.59 -4.70
N ILE A 233 10.86 13.78 -3.69
CA ILE A 233 11.57 12.68 -3.00
C ILE A 233 10.55 11.79 -2.28
N LEU A 234 9.65 12.37 -1.49
CA LEU A 234 8.69 11.61 -0.69
C LEU A 234 7.66 10.89 -1.56
N GLU A 235 7.25 11.49 -2.68
CA GLU A 235 6.41 10.83 -3.68
C GLU A 235 7.10 9.59 -4.26
N GLY A 236 8.34 9.71 -4.75
CA GLY A 236 9.10 8.56 -5.25
C GLY A 236 9.30 7.47 -4.20
N TYR A 237 9.65 7.87 -2.97
CA TYR A 237 9.84 6.98 -1.83
C TYR A 237 8.54 6.24 -1.43
N ALA A 238 7.42 6.97 -1.29
CA ALA A 238 6.13 6.39 -0.93
C ALA A 238 5.65 5.38 -1.97
N MET A 239 5.82 5.70 -3.25
CA MET A 239 5.43 4.82 -4.35
C MET A 239 6.29 3.55 -4.42
N ALA A 240 7.61 3.66 -4.23
CA ALA A 240 8.49 2.50 -4.15
C ALA A 240 8.14 1.60 -2.95
N TYR A 241 7.86 2.21 -1.80
CA TYR A 241 7.49 1.48 -0.59
C TYR A 241 6.11 0.80 -0.72
N LEU A 242 5.13 1.49 -1.30
CA LEU A 242 3.81 0.96 -1.62
C LEU A 242 3.94 -0.31 -2.47
N LEU A 243 4.75 -0.24 -3.53
CA LEU A 243 4.88 -1.33 -4.48
C LEU A 243 5.52 -2.56 -3.83
N ILE A 244 6.67 -2.39 -3.17
CA ILE A 244 7.37 -3.48 -2.47
C ILE A 244 6.52 -4.11 -1.38
N LEU A 245 5.88 -3.30 -0.55
CA LEU A 245 5.08 -3.83 0.54
C LEU A 245 3.87 -4.60 0.01
N SER A 246 3.22 -4.10 -1.04
CA SER A 246 2.09 -4.79 -1.68
C SER A 246 2.51 -6.15 -2.24
N GLY A 247 3.65 -6.21 -2.95
CA GLY A 247 4.22 -7.47 -3.43
C GLY A 247 4.58 -8.42 -2.27
N SER A 248 5.12 -7.88 -1.19
CA SER A 248 5.55 -8.65 -0.02
C SER A 248 4.36 -9.26 0.74
N ILE A 249 3.23 -8.56 0.83
CA ILE A 249 2.01 -9.06 1.46
C ILE A 249 1.40 -10.21 0.64
N ILE A 250 1.42 -10.10 -0.70
CA ILE A 250 0.77 -11.08 -1.59
C ILE A 250 1.63 -12.31 -1.86
N TRP A 251 2.90 -12.11 -2.22
CA TRP A 251 3.80 -13.19 -2.63
C TRP A 251 4.72 -13.63 -1.51
N GLY A 252 4.88 -12.83 -0.46
CA GLY A 252 5.91 -13.07 0.53
C GLY A 252 7.31 -12.83 -0.02
N VAL A 253 8.25 -12.81 0.93
CA VAL A 253 9.63 -12.41 0.71
C VAL A 253 10.55 -13.64 0.49
N GLY A 254 10.08 -14.81 0.90
CA GLY A 254 10.86 -16.05 0.89
C GLY A 254 10.86 -16.81 -0.44
N THR A 255 11.62 -17.91 -0.43
CA THR A 255 11.77 -18.87 -1.55
C THR A 255 10.68 -19.93 -1.59
N LYS A 256 9.98 -20.17 -0.48
CA LYS A 256 8.98 -21.23 -0.35
C LYS A 256 7.61 -20.72 -0.81
N LEU A 257 7.35 -20.81 -2.10
CA LEU A 257 6.05 -20.50 -2.69
C LEU A 257 5.47 -21.69 -3.44
N PRO A 258 4.13 -21.81 -3.51
CA PRO A 258 3.48 -22.68 -4.48
C PRO A 258 3.95 -22.33 -5.91
N PRO A 259 4.15 -23.32 -6.81
CA PRO A 259 4.69 -23.08 -8.14
C PRO A 259 3.94 -22.02 -8.95
N GLY A 260 2.59 -22.00 -8.84
CA GLY A 260 1.76 -21.01 -9.53
C GLY A 260 1.93 -19.58 -9.02
N THR A 261 2.14 -19.38 -7.72
CA THR A 261 2.38 -18.07 -7.12
C THR A 261 3.81 -17.60 -7.42
N PHE A 262 4.77 -18.51 -7.40
CA PHE A 262 6.16 -18.24 -7.79
C PHE A 262 6.25 -17.73 -9.23
N SER A 263 5.70 -18.46 -10.20
CA SER A 263 5.73 -18.06 -11.62
C SER A 263 5.02 -16.73 -11.88
N ARG A 264 3.93 -16.46 -11.16
CA ARG A 264 3.21 -15.19 -11.24
C ARG A 264 4.02 -14.03 -10.66
N ARG A 265 4.69 -14.24 -9.53
CA ARG A 265 5.61 -13.26 -8.94
C ARG A 265 6.74 -12.95 -9.91
N SER A 266 7.50 -13.96 -10.32
CA SER A 266 8.71 -13.77 -11.15
C SER A 266 8.39 -12.99 -12.42
N ARG A 267 7.36 -13.40 -13.16
CA ARG A 267 6.91 -12.70 -14.37
C ARG A 267 6.46 -11.26 -14.12
N THR A 268 5.84 -10.99 -12.99
CA THR A 268 5.33 -9.64 -12.68
C THR A 268 6.46 -8.70 -12.30
N ILE A 269 7.41 -9.17 -11.49
CA ILE A 269 8.60 -8.42 -11.10
C ILE A 269 9.49 -8.18 -12.32
N GLU A 270 9.68 -9.20 -13.16
CA GLU A 270 10.47 -9.10 -14.38
C GLU A 270 9.92 -8.03 -15.33
N VAL A 271 8.61 -8.05 -15.62
CA VAL A 271 7.99 -7.02 -16.49
C VAL A 271 8.21 -5.62 -15.94
N HIS A 272 8.08 -5.43 -14.62
CA HIS A 272 8.30 -4.12 -14.02
C HIS A 272 9.77 -3.68 -14.11
N LEU A 273 10.71 -4.58 -13.80
CA LEU A 273 12.15 -4.28 -13.87
C LEU A 273 12.64 -4.06 -15.31
N ASP A 274 12.09 -4.78 -16.28
CA ASP A 274 12.35 -4.56 -17.70
C ASP A 274 11.90 -3.16 -18.12
N PHE A 275 10.71 -2.73 -17.72
CA PHE A 275 10.26 -1.35 -17.93
C PHE A 275 11.23 -0.33 -17.31
N LEU A 276 11.67 -0.53 -16.07
CA LEU A 276 12.63 0.38 -15.45
C LEU A 276 13.96 0.42 -16.22
N ALA A 277 14.47 -0.74 -16.65
CA ALA A 277 15.70 -0.84 -17.42
C ALA A 277 15.58 -0.10 -18.76
N GLU A 278 14.45 -0.23 -19.46
CA GLU A 278 14.19 0.45 -20.73
C GLU A 278 14.12 1.97 -20.60
N VAL A 279 13.51 2.47 -19.53
CA VAL A 279 13.52 3.91 -19.21
C VAL A 279 14.95 4.38 -18.91
N MET A 280 15.73 3.62 -18.13
CA MET A 280 17.14 3.97 -17.83
C MET A 280 18.03 3.98 -19.08
N GLU A 281 17.75 3.10 -20.05
CA GLU A 281 18.38 3.09 -21.37
C GLU A 281 17.90 4.24 -22.28
N LYS A 282 16.98 5.10 -21.81
CA LYS A 282 16.33 6.18 -22.57
C LYS A 282 15.56 5.70 -23.80
N LYS A 283 15.13 4.43 -23.79
CA LYS A 283 14.23 3.89 -24.83
C LYS A 283 12.80 4.36 -24.65
N ILE A 284 12.42 4.61 -23.39
CA ILE A 284 11.12 5.15 -23.00
C ILE A 284 11.37 6.47 -22.27
N SER A 285 10.62 7.50 -22.63
CA SER A 285 10.62 8.79 -21.92
C SER A 285 9.60 8.77 -20.79
N VAL A 286 10.02 9.16 -19.59
CA VAL A 286 9.15 9.34 -18.42
C VAL A 286 8.72 10.80 -18.33
N SER A 287 7.44 11.03 -18.00
CA SER A 287 6.88 12.38 -17.88
C SER A 287 6.90 12.93 -16.45
N CYS A 288 7.15 12.09 -15.45
CA CYS A 288 7.27 12.55 -14.06
C CYS A 288 8.57 13.34 -13.81
N ASN A 289 8.62 14.06 -12.68
CA ASN A 289 9.81 14.82 -12.28
C ASN A 289 11.05 13.89 -12.18
N PRO A 290 12.23 14.29 -12.70
CA PRO A 290 13.44 13.48 -12.64
C PRO A 290 13.86 13.05 -11.23
N ILE A 291 13.58 13.87 -10.21
CA ILE A 291 13.85 13.57 -8.80
C ILE A 291 12.93 12.45 -8.32
N THR A 292 11.64 12.50 -8.65
CA THR A 292 10.67 11.45 -8.33
C THR A 292 11.07 10.13 -9.01
N TRP A 293 11.43 10.18 -10.30
CA TRP A 293 11.90 9.02 -11.05
C TRP A 293 13.15 8.40 -10.41
N LYS A 294 14.21 9.19 -10.20
CA LYS A 294 15.46 8.72 -9.57
C LYS A 294 15.16 8.11 -8.20
N THR A 295 14.41 8.81 -7.36
CA THR A 295 14.09 8.35 -5.99
C THR A 295 13.29 7.05 -6.02
N TYR A 296 12.28 6.96 -6.88
CA TYR A 296 11.48 5.75 -7.04
C TYR A 296 12.36 4.54 -7.38
N VAL A 297 13.21 4.64 -8.40
CA VAL A 297 14.08 3.54 -8.84
C VAL A 297 15.08 3.16 -7.75
N CYS A 298 15.79 4.14 -7.18
CA CYS A 298 16.79 3.89 -6.14
C CYS A 298 16.16 3.22 -4.91
N CYS A 299 15.01 3.73 -4.44
CA CYS A 299 14.32 3.15 -3.29
C CYS A 299 13.73 1.78 -3.62
N PHE A 300 13.11 1.59 -4.77
CA PHE A 300 12.51 0.31 -5.14
C PHE A 300 13.57 -0.80 -5.23
N VAL A 301 14.67 -0.55 -5.94
CA VAL A 301 15.79 -1.49 -6.06
C VAL A 301 16.47 -1.70 -4.70
N GLY A 302 16.70 -0.62 -3.94
CA GLY A 302 17.27 -0.71 -2.58
C GLY A 302 16.41 -1.54 -1.63
N PHE A 303 15.08 -1.41 -1.71
CA PHE A 303 14.15 -2.24 -0.97
C PHE A 303 14.14 -3.69 -1.45
N MET A 304 14.26 -3.96 -2.75
CA MET A 304 14.43 -5.34 -3.24
C MET A 304 15.70 -5.97 -2.66
N VAL A 305 16.83 -5.25 -2.69
CA VAL A 305 18.13 -5.74 -2.20
C VAL A 305 18.09 -6.03 -0.70
N SER A 306 17.44 -5.17 0.07
CA SER A 306 17.43 -5.25 1.54
C SER A 306 16.31 -6.13 2.08
N LEU A 307 15.11 -6.01 1.53
CA LEU A 307 13.91 -6.68 2.04
C LEU A 307 13.63 -7.98 1.28
N ALA A 308 13.72 -7.99 -0.05
CA ALA A 308 13.29 -9.12 -0.88
C ALA A 308 14.38 -9.65 -1.84
N PRO A 309 15.58 -10.02 -1.35
CA PRO A 309 16.71 -10.39 -2.20
C PRO A 309 16.46 -11.62 -3.06
N VAL A 310 15.55 -12.50 -2.63
CA VAL A 310 15.15 -13.70 -3.39
C VAL A 310 14.52 -13.32 -4.73
N TRP A 311 13.75 -12.23 -4.76
CA TRP A 311 13.09 -11.78 -5.99
C TRP A 311 14.09 -11.39 -7.07
N ILE A 312 15.29 -10.94 -6.68
CA ILE A 312 16.36 -10.55 -7.60
C ILE A 312 16.90 -11.76 -8.35
N GLN A 313 17.00 -12.93 -7.69
CA GLN A 313 17.49 -14.17 -8.31
C GLN A 313 16.55 -14.72 -9.39
N GLU A 314 15.30 -14.26 -9.40
CA GLU A 314 14.27 -14.68 -10.37
C GLU A 314 14.28 -13.83 -11.65
N VAL A 315 15.11 -12.79 -11.70
CA VAL A 315 15.15 -11.82 -12.79
C VAL A 315 16.30 -12.14 -13.74
N ARG A 316 16.09 -11.88 -15.03
CA ARG A 316 17.14 -12.06 -16.05
C ARG A 316 18.36 -11.19 -15.73
N VAL A 317 19.54 -11.78 -15.90
CA VAL A 317 20.83 -11.10 -15.66
C VAL A 317 20.98 -9.86 -16.52
N ASP A 318 20.51 -9.89 -17.77
CA ASP A 318 20.56 -8.73 -18.67
C ASP A 318 19.81 -7.53 -18.11
N THR A 319 18.62 -7.75 -17.54
CA THR A 319 17.82 -6.71 -16.89
C THR A 319 18.55 -6.14 -15.67
N LEU A 320 19.09 -7.02 -14.82
CA LEU A 320 19.87 -6.62 -13.65
C LEU A 320 21.10 -5.79 -14.03
N LYS A 321 21.83 -6.19 -15.09
CA LYS A 321 23.00 -5.49 -15.61
C LYS A 321 22.65 -4.08 -16.08
N LYS A 322 21.56 -3.93 -16.84
CA LYS A 322 21.09 -2.62 -17.33
C LYS A 322 20.73 -1.68 -16.19
N LEU A 323 20.00 -2.19 -15.19
CA LEU A 323 19.63 -1.43 -14.00
C LEU A 323 20.87 -1.01 -13.19
N ALA A 324 21.80 -1.93 -12.97
CA ALA A 324 23.03 -1.65 -12.24
C ALA A 324 23.89 -0.59 -12.94
N LEU A 325 24.03 -0.66 -14.27
CA LEU A 325 24.71 0.38 -15.06
C LEU A 325 24.00 1.74 -14.94
N GLY A 326 22.68 1.75 -15.01
CA GLY A 326 21.90 2.97 -14.83
C GLY A 326 22.07 3.59 -13.43
N LEU A 327 22.08 2.76 -12.38
CA LEU A 327 22.30 3.19 -10.99
C LEU A 327 23.73 3.72 -10.81
N SER A 328 24.71 3.08 -11.42
CA SER A 328 26.11 3.54 -11.42
C SER A 328 26.25 4.94 -12.05
N ARG A 329 25.52 5.23 -13.14
CA ARG A 329 25.50 6.58 -13.76
C ARG A 329 24.90 7.65 -12.84
N TRP A 330 24.12 7.26 -11.84
CA TRP A 330 23.59 8.16 -10.82
C TRP A 330 24.44 8.20 -9.54
N ASN A 331 25.64 7.61 -9.57
CA ASN A 331 26.55 7.45 -8.44
C ASN A 331 25.99 6.57 -7.30
N GLU A 332 25.04 5.69 -7.60
CA GLU A 332 24.41 4.77 -6.64
C GLU A 332 25.11 3.39 -6.66
N HIS A 333 26.44 3.41 -6.55
CA HIS A 333 27.28 2.23 -6.74
C HIS A 333 26.99 1.10 -5.74
N GLU A 334 26.71 1.44 -4.47
CA GLU A 334 26.42 0.43 -3.44
C GLU A 334 25.16 -0.38 -3.78
N ILE A 335 24.11 0.29 -4.26
CA ILE A 335 22.86 -0.34 -4.68
C ILE A 335 23.11 -1.17 -5.95
N ALA A 336 23.85 -0.63 -6.91
CA ALA A 336 24.17 -1.31 -8.16
C ALA A 336 24.96 -2.61 -7.95
N LEU A 337 26.01 -2.55 -7.13
CA LEU A 337 26.83 -3.72 -6.78
C LEU A 337 26.02 -4.73 -5.96
N SER A 338 25.23 -4.26 -5.00
CA SER A 338 24.37 -5.13 -4.19
C SER A 338 23.31 -5.83 -5.04
N LEU A 339 22.73 -5.15 -6.03
CA LEU A 339 21.77 -5.72 -6.97
C LEU A 339 22.38 -6.92 -7.72
N LEU A 340 23.56 -6.73 -8.32
CA LEU A 340 24.24 -7.79 -9.06
C LEU A 340 24.71 -8.93 -8.15
N HIS A 341 25.23 -8.60 -6.96
CA HIS A 341 25.63 -9.60 -5.98
C HIS A 341 24.45 -10.48 -5.54
N ARG A 342 23.27 -9.88 -5.30
CA ARG A 342 22.05 -10.61 -4.93
C ARG A 342 21.44 -11.40 -6.10
N GLY A 343 21.79 -11.08 -7.35
CA GLY A 343 21.42 -11.84 -8.55
C GLY A 343 22.03 -13.24 -8.63
N GLY A 344 22.96 -13.59 -7.74
CA GLY A 344 23.54 -14.92 -7.63
C GLY A 344 24.59 -15.21 -8.69
N LEU A 345 24.91 -16.50 -8.88
CA LEU A 345 26.05 -16.94 -9.72
C LEU A 345 25.99 -16.43 -11.16
N ALA A 346 24.78 -16.36 -11.73
CA ALA A 346 24.59 -15.91 -13.10
C ALA A 346 24.95 -14.43 -13.30
N ALA A 347 24.87 -13.60 -12.26
CA ALA A 347 25.17 -12.16 -12.31
C ALA A 347 26.62 -11.82 -11.94
N MET A 348 27.45 -12.79 -11.50
CA MET A 348 28.82 -12.53 -11.03
C MET A 348 29.73 -11.97 -12.12
N GLY A 349 29.53 -12.37 -13.38
CA GLY A 349 30.28 -11.79 -14.52
C GLY A 349 29.98 -10.30 -14.70
N ALA A 350 28.70 -9.91 -14.67
CA ALA A 350 28.28 -8.52 -14.75
C ALA A 350 28.76 -7.70 -13.53
N LEU A 351 28.82 -8.31 -12.35
CA LEU A 351 29.37 -7.68 -11.14
C LEU A 351 30.85 -7.36 -11.30
N ALA A 352 31.66 -8.32 -11.77
CA ALA A 352 33.08 -8.11 -11.99
C ALA A 352 33.34 -7.01 -13.02
N GLU A 353 32.62 -7.02 -14.14
CA GLU A 353 32.68 -5.95 -15.15
C GLU A 353 32.38 -4.57 -14.53
N LEU A 354 31.31 -4.45 -13.74
CA LEU A 354 30.92 -3.18 -13.13
C LEU A 354 31.98 -2.66 -12.15
N VAL A 355 32.59 -3.54 -11.34
CA VAL A 355 33.68 -3.16 -10.42
C VAL A 355 34.85 -2.57 -11.20
N THR A 356 35.28 -3.20 -12.30
CA THR A 356 36.37 -2.69 -13.12
C THR A 356 36.06 -1.32 -13.74
N VAL A 357 34.80 -1.08 -14.15
CA VAL A 357 34.37 0.22 -14.68
C VAL A 357 34.45 1.30 -13.60
N ILE A 358 33.95 1.01 -12.38
CA ILE A 358 33.97 1.96 -11.26
C ILE A 358 35.41 2.28 -10.83
N GLU A 359 36.28 1.27 -10.78
CA GLU A 359 37.70 1.45 -10.46
C GLU A 359 38.42 2.28 -11.53
N SER A 360 38.12 2.03 -12.81
CA SER A 360 38.65 2.83 -13.92
C SER A 360 38.20 4.28 -13.87
N GLU A 361 36.95 4.56 -13.52
CA GLU A 361 36.44 5.93 -13.35
C GLU A 361 37.10 6.65 -12.18
N ARG A 362 37.43 5.94 -11.09
CA ARG A 362 38.18 6.49 -9.94
C ARG A 362 39.67 6.74 -10.24
N MET A 363 40.23 6.03 -11.22
CA MET A 363 41.64 6.14 -11.62
C MET A 363 41.90 7.26 -12.64
N LEU A 364 40.86 7.86 -13.26
CA LEU A 364 41.03 9.11 -14.04
C LEU A 364 41.20 10.30 -13.07
N PRO A 365 42.36 10.98 -13.04
CA PRO A 365 42.55 12.13 -12.18
C PRO A 365 41.61 13.27 -12.59
N SER A 366 41.17 14.00 -11.58
CA SER A 366 40.48 15.30 -11.64
C SER A 366 41.33 16.38 -12.33
N SER A 367 41.58 16.25 -13.64
CA SER A 367 42.33 17.23 -14.43
C SER A 367 41.53 17.82 -15.60
N LEU A 368 40.21 17.60 -15.65
CA LEU A 368 39.34 18.18 -16.68
C LEU A 368 38.06 18.84 -16.13
N SER A 369 38.03 19.25 -14.85
CA SER A 369 36.97 20.11 -14.31
C SER A 369 37.33 21.60 -14.39
N ASN A 370 37.93 22.01 -15.50
CA ASN A 370 38.16 23.41 -15.88
C ASN A 370 38.23 23.46 -17.42
N LEU A 371 37.09 23.33 -18.09
CA LEU A 371 36.71 24.01 -19.33
C LEU A 371 35.41 23.38 -19.87
N TYR A 372 34.41 24.25 -19.99
CA TYR A 372 33.03 24.09 -20.48
C TYR A 372 31.97 23.73 -19.45
#